data_AF-A0A2N6AYS6-F1
#
_entry.id   AF-A0A2N6AYS6-F1
#
_cell.length_a   1.000
_cell.length_b   1.000
_cell.length_c   1.000
_cell.angle_alpha   90.00
_cell.angle_beta   90.00
_cell.angle_gamma   90.00
#
_symmetry.space_group_name_H-M   'P 1'
#
loop_
_entity.id
_entity.type
_entity.pdbx_description
1 polymer ?
#
loop_
_entity_poly.entity_id
_entity_poly.type
_entity_poly.pdbx_seq_one_letter_code
_entity_poly.pdbx_strand_id
1 'polypeptide(L)'
;MTPEDDSALMSLALTLGRRGQGNAWPNPAVGCVIAAFSPDGPVVLGRGWTQRGGRPHAETEALARAGERARGATLYVTLEPCAHHGQTPPCAEAIVRAGVRRVVCALQDPDARVAGQGFAILREAGIEVEIGLGADEARRDLAGFLTRIAAGRPFVQLKLAISANGKIAGAGGRPVRITGDEAHARVHLMRARADAIMAGAGTVRADNPQLTCRLPGLEALSPLRVVLDSKLSLERSSAIFCDADQVPVLVIAGEDAPKGAEQALKAQGVEVLRCGRTQDGRLDPAQALRALGDRGVTRLMVEGGAALASSLL
;
A
#
# COMPACT_ATOMS: atom_id res chain seq x y z
N MET A 1 -11.49 -32.16 -4.50
CA MET A 1 -11.59 -30.73 -4.82
C MET A 1 -13.03 -30.32 -4.61
N THR A 2 -13.29 -29.66 -3.49
CA THR A 2 -14.59 -29.06 -3.19
C THR A 2 -14.53 -27.54 -3.38
N PRO A 3 -15.66 -26.84 -3.53
CA PRO A 3 -15.70 -25.38 -3.49
C PRO A 3 -15.14 -24.77 -2.18
N GLU A 4 -15.16 -25.54 -1.09
CA GLU A 4 -14.62 -25.15 0.21
C GLU A 4 -13.08 -25.12 0.18
N ASP A 5 -12.45 -26.09 -0.50
CA ASP A 5 -10.99 -26.11 -0.69
C ASP A 5 -10.51 -24.86 -1.45
N ASP A 6 -11.21 -24.50 -2.54
CA ASP A 6 -10.90 -23.31 -3.33
C ASP A 6 -10.99 -22.04 -2.48
N SER A 7 -12.05 -21.95 -1.66
CA SER A 7 -12.27 -20.80 -0.77
C SER A 7 -11.17 -20.67 0.27
N ALA A 8 -10.73 -21.78 0.86
CA ALA A 8 -9.63 -21.79 1.84
C ALA A 8 -8.28 -21.39 1.19
N LEU A 9 -7.99 -21.89 -0.01
CA LEU A 9 -6.75 -21.57 -0.74
C LEU A 9 -6.73 -20.12 -1.22
N MET A 10 -7.86 -19.58 -1.66
CA MET A 10 -7.98 -18.16 -1.99
C MET A 10 -7.84 -17.27 -0.75
N SER A 11 -8.43 -17.65 0.39
CA SER A 11 -8.25 -16.94 1.67
C SER A 11 -6.77 -16.91 2.11
N LEU A 12 -6.05 -18.02 1.88
CA LEU A 12 -4.60 -18.08 2.10
C LEU A 12 -3.84 -17.13 1.16
N ALA A 13 -4.20 -17.09 -0.13
CA ALA A 13 -3.60 -16.16 -1.09
C ALA A 13 -3.83 -14.70 -0.68
N LEU A 14 -5.03 -14.33 -0.26
CA LEU A 14 -5.37 -13.00 0.27
C LEU A 14 -4.53 -12.64 1.50
N THR A 15 -4.40 -13.59 2.43
CA THR A 15 -3.57 -13.42 3.63
C THR A 15 -2.09 -13.21 3.30
N LEU A 16 -1.57 -13.90 2.28
CA LEU A 16 -0.21 -13.71 1.79
C LEU A 16 -0.05 -12.34 1.13
N GLY A 17 -1.00 -11.92 0.29
CA GLY A 17 -0.97 -10.61 -0.38
C GLY A 17 -0.89 -9.44 0.61
N ARG A 18 -1.61 -9.51 1.73
CA ARG A 18 -1.55 -8.51 2.81
C ARG A 18 -0.15 -8.28 3.38
N ARG A 19 0.77 -9.24 3.27
CA ARG A 19 2.17 -9.08 3.71
C ARG A 19 2.94 -8.05 2.87
N GLY A 20 2.50 -7.81 1.63
CA GLY A 20 3.08 -6.80 0.74
C GLY A 20 2.55 -5.37 0.96
N GLN A 21 1.48 -5.17 1.75
CA GLN A 21 0.96 -3.82 2.00
C GLN A 21 2.03 -2.94 2.69
N GLY A 22 2.21 -1.71 2.23
CA GLY A 22 3.28 -0.80 2.70
C GLY A 22 4.64 -1.04 2.08
N ASN A 23 4.85 -2.15 1.35
CA ASN A 23 6.17 -2.56 0.86
C ASN A 23 6.23 -2.88 -0.65
N ALA A 24 5.11 -3.29 -1.25
CA ALA A 24 5.04 -3.66 -2.66
C ALA A 24 4.88 -2.45 -3.61
N TRP A 25 4.57 -1.27 -3.07
CA TRP A 25 4.37 -0.06 -3.87
C TRP A 25 5.63 0.24 -4.71
N PRO A 26 5.46 0.73 -5.95
CA PRO A 26 4.22 1.20 -6.58
C PRO A 26 3.31 0.10 -7.15
N ASN A 27 3.73 -1.17 -7.07
CA ASN A 27 2.99 -2.32 -7.59
C ASN A 27 1.95 -2.84 -6.58
N PRO A 28 0.96 -3.64 -7.03
CA PRO A 28 -0.05 -4.21 -6.14
C PRO A 28 0.54 -5.26 -5.18
N ALA A 29 0.01 -5.30 -3.96
CA ALA A 29 0.30 -6.32 -2.95
C ALA A 29 -0.52 -7.59 -3.23
N VAL A 30 -0.06 -8.38 -4.20
CA VAL A 30 -0.71 -9.62 -4.65
C VAL A 30 -0.21 -10.80 -3.82
N GLY A 31 -1.08 -11.76 -3.55
CA GLY A 31 -0.71 -13.09 -3.06
C GLY A 31 -1.06 -14.19 -4.06
N CYS A 32 -0.30 -15.28 -4.00
CA CYS A 32 -0.44 -16.44 -4.87
C CYS A 32 -0.19 -17.75 -4.11
N VAL A 33 -0.97 -18.78 -4.38
CA VAL A 33 -0.81 -20.14 -3.85
C VAL A 33 -0.94 -21.14 -4.99
N ILE A 34 -0.07 -22.16 -5.03
CA ILE A 34 -0.16 -23.27 -5.97
C ILE A 34 -0.44 -24.54 -5.16
N ALA A 35 -1.49 -25.27 -5.53
CA ALA A 35 -1.90 -26.47 -4.82
C ALA A 35 -2.23 -27.62 -5.77
N ALA A 36 -1.89 -28.84 -5.34
CA ALA A 36 -2.40 -30.08 -5.91
C ALA A 36 -3.51 -30.64 -5.02
N PHE A 37 -4.33 -31.53 -5.55
CA PHE A 37 -5.42 -32.16 -4.82
C PHE A 37 -5.18 -33.66 -4.72
N SER A 38 -5.18 -34.18 -3.49
CA SER A 38 -5.20 -35.62 -3.21
C SER A 38 -6.55 -36.02 -2.60
N PRO A 39 -6.82 -37.33 -2.43
CA PRO A 39 -7.98 -37.80 -1.67
C PRO A 39 -8.04 -37.26 -0.23
N ASP A 40 -6.90 -36.92 0.36
CA ASP A 40 -6.78 -36.38 1.73
C ASP A 40 -6.97 -34.86 1.82
N GLY A 41 -7.12 -34.17 0.67
CA GLY A 41 -7.34 -32.73 0.59
C GLY A 41 -6.30 -31.97 -0.26
N PRO A 42 -6.33 -30.62 -0.22
CA PRO A 42 -5.40 -29.79 -0.96
C PRO A 42 -3.99 -29.79 -0.33
N VAL A 43 -2.97 -29.99 -1.16
CA VAL A 43 -1.55 -29.92 -0.79
C VAL A 43 -0.93 -28.69 -1.41
N VAL A 44 -0.50 -27.73 -0.58
CA VAL A 44 0.21 -26.52 -1.04
C VAL A 44 1.61 -26.90 -1.52
N LEU A 45 1.89 -26.60 -2.79
CA LEU A 45 3.16 -26.88 -3.47
C LEU A 45 4.06 -25.65 -3.45
N GLY A 46 3.47 -24.46 -3.55
CA GLY A 46 4.16 -23.18 -3.57
C GLY A 46 3.28 -22.05 -3.06
N ARG A 47 3.91 -21.02 -2.50
CA ARG A 47 3.24 -19.82 -1.97
C ARG A 47 4.07 -18.59 -2.24
N GLY A 48 3.47 -17.48 -2.61
CA GLY A 48 4.17 -16.25 -2.94
C GLY A 48 3.33 -15.01 -2.64
N TRP A 49 4.01 -13.88 -2.51
CA TRP A 49 3.41 -12.55 -2.47
C TRP A 49 4.35 -11.58 -3.18
N THR A 50 3.83 -10.44 -3.65
CA THR A 50 4.67 -9.41 -4.26
C THR A 50 5.71 -8.91 -3.25
N GLN A 51 6.99 -8.99 -3.61
CA GLN A 51 8.08 -8.60 -2.71
C GLN A 51 8.27 -7.07 -2.65
N ARG A 52 9.16 -6.63 -1.75
CA ARG A 52 9.46 -5.21 -1.51
C ARG A 52 9.90 -4.51 -2.80
N GLY A 53 9.40 -3.30 -3.03
CA GLY A 53 9.60 -2.55 -4.28
C GLY A 53 8.72 -3.07 -5.45
N GLY A 54 7.91 -4.08 -5.19
CA GLY A 54 6.91 -4.57 -6.13
C GLY A 54 7.38 -5.67 -7.08
N ARG A 55 8.57 -6.21 -6.85
CA ARG A 55 9.16 -7.35 -7.58
C ARG A 55 10.05 -8.19 -6.65
N PRO A 56 10.18 -9.50 -6.89
CA PRO A 56 9.41 -10.31 -7.84
C PRO A 56 7.91 -10.35 -7.50
N HIS A 57 7.10 -10.74 -8.49
CA HIS A 57 5.66 -10.90 -8.36
C HIS A 57 5.29 -12.15 -7.55
N ALA A 58 4.06 -12.19 -7.04
CA ALA A 58 3.56 -13.27 -6.21
C ALA A 58 3.61 -14.63 -6.92
N GLU A 59 3.24 -14.64 -8.20
CA GLU A 59 3.20 -15.83 -9.05
C GLU A 59 4.60 -16.35 -9.31
N THR A 60 5.57 -15.45 -9.56
CA THR A 60 6.98 -15.82 -9.72
C THR A 60 7.53 -16.51 -8.47
N GLU A 61 7.26 -15.95 -7.29
CA GLU A 61 7.67 -16.54 -6.00
C GLU A 61 7.00 -17.90 -5.75
N ALA A 62 5.70 -18.01 -6.04
CA ALA A 62 4.95 -19.25 -5.84
C ALA A 62 5.44 -20.35 -6.78
N LEU A 63 5.65 -20.03 -8.06
CA LEU A 63 6.17 -20.95 -9.08
C LEU A 63 7.59 -21.42 -8.75
N ALA A 64 8.47 -20.50 -8.34
CA ALA A 64 9.85 -20.86 -7.96
C ALA A 64 9.88 -21.85 -6.79
N ARG A 65 8.98 -21.70 -5.81
CA ARG A 65 8.88 -22.62 -4.67
C ARG A 65 8.22 -23.96 -5.02
N ALA A 66 7.27 -23.96 -5.95
CA ALA A 66 6.62 -25.18 -6.43
C ALA A 66 7.53 -26.02 -7.34
N GLY A 67 8.36 -25.38 -8.17
CA GLY A 67 9.18 -26.04 -9.18
C GLY A 67 8.34 -26.89 -10.14
N GLU A 68 8.87 -28.03 -10.55
CA GLU A 68 8.17 -28.97 -11.46
C GLU A 68 6.83 -29.48 -10.92
N ARG A 69 6.60 -29.40 -9.60
CA ARG A 69 5.33 -29.82 -8.99
C ARG A 69 4.17 -28.89 -9.38
N ALA A 70 4.43 -27.70 -9.94
CA ALA A 70 3.40 -26.82 -10.46
C ALA A 70 2.66 -27.41 -11.68
N ARG A 71 3.28 -28.36 -12.39
CA ARG A 71 2.70 -29.00 -13.57
C ARG A 71 1.43 -29.76 -13.20
N GLY A 72 0.32 -29.44 -13.86
CA GLY A 72 -0.99 -30.03 -13.61
C GLY A 72 -1.71 -29.48 -12.37
N ALA A 73 -1.09 -28.59 -11.60
CA ALA A 73 -1.65 -28.03 -10.37
C ALA A 73 -2.66 -26.90 -10.64
N THR A 74 -3.31 -26.42 -9.56
CA THR A 74 -4.16 -25.23 -9.57
C THR A 74 -3.43 -24.06 -8.91
N LEU A 75 -3.51 -22.88 -9.52
CA LEU A 75 -2.94 -21.63 -9.02
C LEU A 75 -4.05 -20.67 -8.60
N TYR A 76 -4.00 -20.19 -7.35
CA TYR A 76 -4.90 -19.21 -6.77
C TYR A 76 -4.16 -17.87 -6.65
N VAL A 77 -4.70 -16.82 -7.26
CA VAL A 77 -4.06 -15.50 -7.28
C VAL A 77 -5.06 -14.38 -7.05
N THR A 78 -4.64 -13.36 -6.31
CA THR A 78 -5.55 -12.28 -5.86
C THR A 78 -5.81 -11.19 -6.90
N LEU A 79 -5.03 -11.14 -7.98
CA LEU A 79 -5.17 -10.18 -9.09
C LEU A 79 -4.74 -10.88 -10.39
N GLU A 80 -5.29 -10.45 -11.52
CA GLU A 80 -4.97 -10.99 -12.84
C GLU A 80 -3.45 -11.04 -13.08
N PRO A 81 -2.90 -12.20 -13.49
CA PRO A 81 -1.48 -12.30 -13.84
C PRO A 81 -1.11 -11.37 -14.98
N CYS A 82 -0.03 -10.61 -14.81
CA CYS A 82 0.37 -9.63 -15.82
C CYS A 82 0.68 -10.27 -17.18
N ALA A 83 0.30 -9.57 -18.25
CA ALA A 83 0.46 -9.99 -19.65
C ALA A 83 1.53 -9.18 -20.44
N HIS A 84 1.95 -8.03 -19.90
CA HIS A 84 2.87 -7.14 -20.59
C HIS A 84 4.34 -7.46 -20.29
N HIS A 85 5.19 -7.31 -21.29
CA HIS A 85 6.64 -7.38 -21.13
C HIS A 85 7.13 -6.07 -20.49
N GLY A 86 7.38 -6.12 -19.18
CA GLY A 86 7.98 -5.03 -18.42
C GLY A 86 9.48 -5.27 -18.21
N GLN A 87 9.94 -5.01 -16.98
CA GLN A 87 11.32 -5.35 -16.56
C GLN A 87 11.55 -6.86 -16.46
N THR A 88 10.48 -7.64 -16.28
CA THR A 88 10.51 -9.11 -16.19
C THR A 88 9.52 -9.69 -17.20
N PRO A 89 9.71 -10.94 -17.66
CA PRO A 89 8.71 -11.63 -18.48
C PRO A 89 7.33 -11.68 -17.81
N PRO A 90 6.24 -11.75 -18.58
CA PRO A 90 4.88 -11.77 -18.03
C PRO A 90 4.61 -12.98 -17.14
N CYS A 91 3.86 -12.77 -16.05
CA CYS A 91 3.47 -13.86 -15.16
C CYS A 91 2.56 -14.86 -15.86
N ALA A 92 1.66 -14.41 -16.74
CA ALA A 92 0.79 -15.30 -17.52
C ALA A 92 1.60 -16.34 -18.32
N GLU A 93 2.66 -15.93 -19.00
CA GLU A 93 3.55 -16.85 -19.73
C GLU A 93 4.33 -17.78 -18.81
N ALA A 94 4.78 -17.29 -17.64
CA ALA A 94 5.47 -18.13 -16.66
C ALA A 94 4.57 -19.26 -16.14
N ILE A 95 3.28 -18.96 -15.94
CA ILE A 95 2.26 -19.94 -15.54
C ILE A 95 2.05 -20.97 -16.66
N VAL A 96 1.97 -20.53 -17.92
CA VAL A 96 1.89 -21.43 -19.10
C VAL A 96 3.10 -22.36 -19.17
N ARG A 97 4.32 -21.81 -19.08
CA ARG A 97 5.56 -22.62 -19.13
C ARG A 97 5.65 -23.64 -17.99
N ALA A 98 5.14 -23.29 -16.81
CA ALA A 98 5.09 -24.20 -15.66
C ALA A 98 4.07 -25.34 -15.83
N GLY A 99 3.19 -25.27 -16.83
CA GLY A 99 2.19 -26.29 -17.11
C GLY A 99 1.09 -26.37 -16.05
N VAL A 100 0.75 -25.26 -15.41
CA VAL A 100 -0.41 -25.15 -14.51
C VAL A 100 -1.68 -25.50 -15.30
N ARG A 101 -2.59 -26.26 -14.69
CA ARG A 101 -3.83 -26.72 -15.36
C ARG A 101 -4.99 -25.74 -15.21
N ARG A 102 -5.10 -25.12 -14.04
CA ARG A 102 -6.23 -24.26 -13.65
C ARG A 102 -5.74 -23.04 -12.88
N VAL A 103 -6.33 -21.88 -13.15
CA VAL A 103 -6.08 -20.62 -12.46
C VAL A 103 -7.40 -20.10 -11.89
N VAL A 104 -7.43 -19.83 -10.59
CA VAL A 104 -8.53 -19.19 -9.90
C VAL A 104 -8.08 -17.80 -9.46
N CYS A 105 -8.71 -16.77 -9.98
CA CYS A 105 -8.32 -15.38 -9.77
C CYS A 105 -9.39 -14.59 -9.03
N ALA A 106 -9.02 -13.78 -8.03
CA ALA A 106 -10.01 -12.98 -7.30
C ALA A 106 -10.53 -11.79 -8.12
N LEU A 107 -9.62 -11.04 -8.77
CA LEU A 107 -9.97 -9.84 -9.54
C LEU A 107 -9.29 -9.80 -10.90
N GLN A 108 -10.01 -9.28 -11.88
CA GLN A 108 -9.41 -8.79 -13.13
C GLN A 108 -8.65 -7.49 -12.85
N ASP A 109 -7.51 -7.28 -13.51
CA ASP A 109 -6.75 -6.03 -13.38
C ASP A 109 -7.48 -4.91 -14.16
N PRO A 110 -7.81 -3.76 -13.55
CA PRO A 110 -8.43 -2.65 -14.26
C PRO A 110 -7.46 -1.87 -15.16
N ASP A 111 -6.15 -2.10 -15.06
CA ASP A 111 -5.17 -1.44 -15.91
C ASP A 111 -5.37 -1.83 -17.37
N ALA A 112 -5.59 -0.86 -18.25
CA ALA A 112 -5.85 -1.09 -19.67
C ALA A 112 -4.73 -1.88 -20.38
N ARG A 113 -3.51 -1.88 -19.83
CA ARG A 113 -2.37 -2.65 -20.34
C ARG A 113 -2.46 -4.14 -20.01
N VAL A 114 -3.34 -4.54 -19.09
CA VAL A 114 -3.47 -5.93 -18.61
C VAL A 114 -4.89 -6.45 -18.80
N ALA A 115 -5.91 -5.62 -18.59
CA ALA A 115 -7.32 -5.98 -18.47
C ALA A 115 -7.76 -7.10 -19.45
N GLY A 116 -7.81 -8.33 -18.94
CA GLY A 116 -8.25 -9.53 -19.67
C GLY A 116 -7.19 -10.19 -20.56
N GLN A 117 -6.07 -9.52 -20.85
CA GLN A 117 -4.98 -10.06 -21.69
C GLN A 117 -4.25 -11.21 -20.99
N GLY A 118 -4.09 -11.15 -19.67
CA GLY A 118 -3.46 -12.23 -18.91
C GLY A 118 -4.31 -13.49 -18.96
N PHE A 119 -5.62 -13.33 -18.80
CA PHE A 119 -6.56 -14.42 -18.95
C PHE A 119 -6.65 -14.96 -20.38
N ALA A 120 -6.51 -14.12 -21.40
CA ALA A 120 -6.48 -14.57 -22.80
C ALA A 120 -5.29 -15.51 -23.06
N ILE A 121 -4.07 -15.11 -22.65
CA ILE A 121 -2.86 -15.94 -22.78
C ILE A 121 -3.05 -17.32 -22.11
N LEU A 122 -3.61 -17.33 -20.90
CA LEU A 122 -3.85 -18.57 -20.16
C LEU A 122 -4.86 -19.47 -20.88
N ARG A 123 -5.99 -18.92 -21.34
CA ARG A 123 -7.03 -19.67 -22.05
C ARG A 123 -6.56 -20.21 -23.40
N GLU A 124 -5.80 -19.44 -24.16
CA GLU A 124 -5.21 -19.87 -25.43
C GLU A 124 -4.25 -21.05 -25.25
N ALA A 125 -3.54 -21.12 -24.12
CA ALA A 125 -2.70 -22.24 -23.74
C ALA A 125 -3.48 -23.45 -23.19
N GLY A 126 -4.81 -23.40 -23.15
CA GLY A 126 -5.67 -24.47 -22.64
C GLY A 126 -5.79 -24.54 -21.12
N ILE A 127 -5.41 -23.49 -20.40
CA ILE A 127 -5.55 -23.39 -18.94
C ILE A 127 -6.98 -22.95 -18.60
N GLU A 128 -7.61 -23.67 -17.67
CA GLU A 128 -8.92 -23.30 -17.13
C GLU A 128 -8.80 -22.04 -16.26
N VAL A 129 -9.63 -21.02 -16.50
CA VAL A 129 -9.58 -19.74 -15.77
C VAL A 129 -10.93 -19.39 -15.17
N GLU A 130 -10.97 -19.32 -13.84
CA GLU A 130 -12.13 -18.87 -13.06
C GLU A 130 -11.82 -17.54 -12.36
N ILE A 131 -12.81 -16.66 -12.30
CA ILE A 131 -12.64 -15.30 -11.78
C ILE A 131 -13.75 -14.97 -10.78
N GLY A 132 -13.40 -14.32 -9.68
CA GLY A 132 -14.36 -13.70 -8.76
C GLY A 132 -14.37 -14.30 -7.35
N LEU A 133 -13.72 -15.44 -7.14
CA LEU A 133 -13.60 -16.03 -5.80
C LEU A 133 -12.80 -15.10 -4.88
N GLY A 134 -13.41 -14.64 -3.79
CA GLY A 134 -12.78 -13.70 -2.85
C GLY A 134 -12.69 -12.26 -3.34
N ALA A 135 -13.42 -11.88 -4.40
CA ALA A 135 -13.36 -10.55 -5.02
C ALA A 135 -13.56 -9.39 -4.03
N ASP A 136 -14.52 -9.46 -3.12
CA ASP A 136 -14.81 -8.37 -2.17
C ASP A 136 -13.68 -8.15 -1.15
N GLU A 137 -13.00 -9.22 -0.75
CA GLU A 137 -11.82 -9.15 0.12
C GLU A 137 -10.62 -8.61 -0.66
N ALA A 138 -10.38 -9.11 -1.88
CA ALA A 138 -9.35 -8.61 -2.77
C ALA A 138 -9.51 -7.11 -3.08
N ARG A 139 -10.73 -6.62 -3.31
CA ARG A 139 -11.00 -5.18 -3.56
C ARG A 139 -10.60 -4.32 -2.39
N ARG A 140 -10.82 -4.78 -1.14
CA ARG A 140 -10.41 -4.08 0.08
C ARG A 140 -8.89 -4.09 0.26
N ASP A 141 -8.26 -5.23 0.02
CA ASP A 141 -6.82 -5.38 0.17
C ASP A 141 -6.04 -4.58 -0.89
N LEU A 142 -6.54 -4.56 -2.13
CA LEU A 142 -5.96 -3.87 -3.28
C LEU A 142 -6.50 -2.45 -3.49
N ALA A 143 -7.32 -1.92 -2.57
CA ALA A 143 -7.96 -0.61 -2.70
C ALA A 143 -6.98 0.52 -3.06
N GLY A 144 -5.77 0.47 -2.52
CA GLY A 144 -4.71 1.43 -2.86
C GLY A 144 -4.32 1.42 -4.33
N PHE A 145 -3.99 0.24 -4.86
CA PHE A 145 -3.65 0.06 -6.27
C PHE A 145 -4.81 0.45 -7.18
N LEU A 146 -6.02 -0.06 -6.89
CA LEU A 146 -7.21 0.21 -7.67
C LEU A 146 -7.56 1.70 -7.71
N THR A 147 -7.45 2.40 -6.57
CA THR A 147 -7.70 3.86 -6.50
C THR A 147 -6.66 4.63 -7.30
N ARG A 148 -5.38 4.23 -7.25
CA ARG A 148 -4.31 4.90 -8.00
C ARG A 148 -4.53 4.78 -9.50
N ILE A 149 -4.89 3.60 -9.99
CA ILE A 149 -5.18 3.37 -11.42
C ILE A 149 -6.43 4.16 -11.85
N ALA A 150 -7.51 4.13 -11.07
CA ALA A 150 -8.77 4.74 -11.46
C ALA A 150 -8.79 6.27 -11.31
N ALA A 151 -8.11 6.82 -10.30
CA ALA A 151 -8.23 8.22 -9.89
C ALA A 151 -6.90 8.99 -9.85
N GLY A 152 -5.77 8.36 -10.17
CA GLY A 152 -4.45 9.01 -10.17
C GLY A 152 -3.98 9.48 -8.78
N ARG A 153 -4.55 8.94 -7.71
CA ARG A 153 -4.24 9.32 -6.31
C ARG A 153 -4.25 8.11 -5.38
N PRO A 154 -3.58 8.16 -4.21
CA PRO A 154 -3.65 7.07 -3.26
C PRO A 154 -5.06 6.89 -2.68
N PHE A 155 -5.33 5.67 -2.21
CA PHE A 155 -6.39 5.40 -1.24
C PHE A 155 -6.01 6.07 0.09
N VAL A 156 -6.89 6.91 0.62
CA VAL A 156 -6.66 7.67 1.85
C VAL A 156 -7.37 7.00 3.01
N GLN A 157 -6.61 6.61 4.03
CA GLN A 157 -7.11 6.13 5.32
C GLN A 157 -6.92 7.23 6.37
N LEU A 158 -8.01 7.89 6.74
CA LEU A 158 -8.02 8.84 7.85
C LEU A 158 -8.12 8.10 9.19
N LYS A 159 -7.14 8.29 10.08
CA LYS A 159 -7.17 7.75 11.44
C LYS A 159 -7.43 8.88 12.43
N LEU A 160 -8.45 8.70 13.28
CA LEU A 160 -8.79 9.61 14.37
C LEU A 160 -8.78 8.87 15.71
N ALA A 161 -8.37 9.56 16.77
CA ALA A 161 -8.63 9.15 18.15
C ALA A 161 -9.55 10.20 18.76
N ILE A 162 -10.76 9.79 19.11
CA ILE A 162 -11.81 10.69 19.62
C ILE A 162 -12.24 10.23 21.00
N SER A 163 -12.43 11.17 21.91
CA SER A 163 -13.10 10.92 23.19
C SER A 163 -14.59 10.61 22.96
N ALA A 164 -15.27 10.10 23.99
CA ALA A 164 -16.70 9.80 23.94
C ALA A 164 -17.57 11.03 23.58
N ASN A 165 -17.10 12.24 23.88
CA ASN A 165 -17.76 13.50 23.51
C ASN A 165 -17.19 14.16 22.23
N GLY A 166 -16.52 13.37 21.36
CA GLY A 166 -16.09 13.79 20.03
C GLY A 166 -14.92 14.78 20.00
N LYS A 167 -14.06 14.79 21.02
CA LYS A 167 -12.88 15.68 21.10
C LYS A 167 -11.60 14.92 20.76
N ILE A 168 -10.66 15.62 20.12
CA ILE A 168 -9.35 15.08 19.73
C ILE A 168 -8.20 15.63 20.60
N ALA A 169 -8.48 16.61 21.45
CA ALA A 169 -7.52 17.27 22.33
C ALA A 169 -8.21 17.80 23.59
N GLY A 170 -7.41 18.09 24.62
CA GLY A 170 -7.87 18.77 25.83
C GLY A 170 -8.17 20.26 25.60
N ALA A 171 -8.64 20.93 26.66
CA ALA A 171 -8.86 22.38 26.64
C ALA A 171 -7.60 23.13 26.18
N GLY A 172 -7.79 24.17 25.35
CA GLY A 172 -6.69 24.94 24.77
C GLY A 172 -5.84 24.17 23.73
N GLY A 173 -6.30 23.01 23.25
CA GLY A 173 -5.54 22.18 22.30
C GLY A 173 -4.45 21.33 22.95
N ARG A 174 -4.46 21.19 24.28
CA ARG A 174 -3.47 20.39 25.00
C ARG A 174 -3.50 18.93 24.52
N PRO A 175 -2.35 18.32 24.18
CA PRO A 175 -2.28 16.89 23.88
C PRO A 175 -2.80 16.07 25.07
N VAL A 176 -3.70 15.13 24.81
CA VAL A 176 -4.22 14.20 25.81
C VAL A 176 -4.19 12.81 25.23
N ARG A 177 -3.75 11.85 26.03
CA ARG A 177 -3.86 10.44 25.67
C ARG A 177 -5.32 10.00 25.76
N ILE A 178 -5.98 9.90 24.62
CA ILE A 178 -7.39 9.48 24.52
C ILE A 178 -7.51 7.95 24.52
N THR A 179 -6.62 7.26 23.81
CA THR A 179 -6.68 5.81 23.60
C THR A 179 -5.58 5.05 24.34
N GLY A 180 -5.85 3.80 24.71
CA GLY A 180 -4.92 2.90 25.42
C GLY A 180 -3.84 2.27 24.54
N ASP A 181 -3.02 1.41 25.12
CA ASP A 181 -1.84 0.80 24.48
C ASP A 181 -2.21 -0.12 23.30
N GLU A 182 -3.31 -0.86 23.40
CA GLU A 182 -3.78 -1.74 22.33
C GLU A 182 -4.10 -0.94 21.04
N ALA A 183 -4.78 0.19 21.18
CA ALA A 183 -5.08 1.08 20.07
C ALA A 183 -3.79 1.69 19.49
N HIS A 184 -2.80 2.00 20.32
CA HIS A 184 -1.50 2.51 19.86
C HIS A 184 -0.72 1.45 19.08
N ALA A 185 -0.70 0.21 19.56
CA ALA A 185 -0.10 -0.92 18.83
C ALA A 185 -0.81 -1.13 17.48
N ARG A 186 -2.13 -1.02 17.45
CA ARG A 186 -2.91 -1.11 16.22
C ARG A 186 -2.58 0.01 15.22
N VAL A 187 -2.35 1.24 15.69
CA VAL A 187 -1.89 2.36 14.85
C VAL A 187 -0.53 2.06 14.23
N HIS A 188 0.40 1.48 14.99
CA HIS A 188 1.69 1.08 14.42
C HIS A 188 1.57 -0.02 13.36
N LEU A 189 0.66 -0.99 13.52
CA LEU A 189 0.34 -1.96 12.47
C LEU A 189 -0.29 -1.29 11.23
N MET A 190 -1.08 -0.24 11.40
CA MET A 190 -1.62 0.54 10.28
C MET A 190 -0.49 1.27 9.54
N ARG A 191 0.44 1.91 10.27
CA ARG A 191 1.64 2.55 9.69
C ARG A 191 2.47 1.57 8.88
N ALA A 192 2.70 0.37 9.40
CA ALA A 192 3.47 -0.68 8.70
C ALA A 192 2.81 -1.19 7.40
N ARG A 193 1.51 -0.90 7.20
CA ARG A 193 0.73 -1.28 6.00
C ARG A 193 0.42 -0.09 5.08
N ALA A 194 0.86 1.10 5.45
CA ALA A 194 0.74 2.31 4.65
C ALA A 194 2.03 2.50 3.84
N ASP A 195 1.91 3.01 2.63
CA ASP A 195 3.08 3.37 1.83
C ASP A 195 3.63 4.73 2.30
N ALA A 196 2.72 5.62 2.70
CA ALA A 196 3.01 6.92 3.26
C ALA A 196 2.09 7.23 4.46
N ILE A 197 2.58 8.03 5.40
CA ILE A 197 1.82 8.64 6.48
C ILE A 197 1.88 10.16 6.35
N MET A 198 0.75 10.85 6.51
CA MET A 198 0.68 12.30 6.41
C MET A 198 0.18 12.95 7.70
N ALA A 199 0.84 14.04 8.09
CA ALA A 199 0.40 14.95 9.13
C ALA A 199 0.54 16.42 8.67
N GLY A 200 -0.19 17.32 9.32
CA GLY A 200 -0.02 18.76 9.12
C GLY A 200 1.06 19.33 10.06
N ALA A 201 1.69 20.44 9.66
CA ALA A 201 2.68 21.14 10.48
C ALA A 201 2.17 21.52 11.88
N GLY A 202 0.87 21.75 12.04
CA GLY A 202 0.26 21.99 13.36
C GLY A 202 0.40 20.79 14.31
N THR A 203 0.15 19.57 13.81
CA THR A 203 0.36 18.33 14.56
C THR A 203 1.83 18.12 14.89
N VAL A 204 2.72 18.39 13.93
CA VAL A 204 4.17 18.25 14.16
C VAL A 204 4.65 19.21 15.24
N ARG A 205 4.21 20.47 15.24
CA ARG A 205 4.54 21.44 16.29
C ARG A 205 3.99 21.05 17.67
N ALA A 206 2.76 20.55 17.72
CA ALA A 206 2.10 20.24 18.98
C ALA A 206 2.66 18.98 19.65
N ASP A 207 2.91 17.93 18.86
CA ASP A 207 3.20 16.59 19.39
C ASP A 207 4.65 16.14 19.15
N ASN A 208 5.41 16.88 18.32
CA ASN A 208 6.76 16.53 17.86
C ASN A 208 6.93 15.04 17.49
N PRO A 209 6.07 14.46 16.63
CA PRO A 209 6.05 13.03 16.37
C PRO A 209 7.15 12.63 15.38
N GLN A 210 7.63 11.39 15.49
CA GLN A 210 8.52 10.80 14.48
C GLN A 210 7.76 10.21 13.27
N LEU A 211 6.47 9.85 13.44
CA LEU A 211 5.62 9.16 12.46
C LEU A 211 6.15 7.81 11.93
N THR A 212 7.03 7.14 12.66
CA THR A 212 7.58 5.81 12.34
C THR A 212 6.71 4.65 12.84
N CYS A 213 6.94 3.45 12.29
CA CYS A 213 6.53 2.19 12.92
C CYS A 213 7.57 1.81 13.98
N ARG A 214 7.12 1.45 15.19
CA ARG A 214 7.99 1.12 16.33
C ARG A 214 7.60 -0.19 17.00
N LEU A 215 6.90 -1.05 16.27
CA LEU A 215 6.64 -2.40 16.75
C LEU A 215 7.91 -3.25 16.51
N PRO A 216 8.32 -4.06 17.51
CA PRO A 216 9.49 -4.92 17.38
C PRO A 216 9.44 -5.78 16.11
N GLY A 217 10.47 -5.66 15.27
CA GLY A 217 10.63 -6.41 14.02
C GLY A 217 9.88 -5.82 12.81
N LEU A 218 9.18 -4.69 12.98
CA LEU A 218 8.45 -4.00 11.91
C LEU A 218 8.95 -2.57 11.68
N GLU A 219 10.07 -2.17 12.28
CA GLU A 219 10.64 -0.82 12.17
C GLU A 219 11.02 -0.49 10.72
N ALA A 220 11.55 -1.48 10.00
CA ALA A 220 11.90 -1.39 8.59
C ALA A 220 10.68 -1.21 7.66
N LEU A 221 9.47 -1.37 8.19
CA LEU A 221 8.21 -1.12 7.49
C LEU A 221 7.66 0.28 7.76
N SER A 222 8.48 1.20 8.28
CA SER A 222 8.07 2.58 8.47
C SER A 222 7.71 3.23 7.13
N PRO A 223 6.55 3.91 7.04
CA PRO A 223 6.09 4.52 5.80
C PRO A 223 6.90 5.77 5.44
N LEU A 224 6.80 6.22 4.19
CA LEU A 224 7.22 7.57 3.80
C LEU A 224 6.50 8.60 4.67
N ARG A 225 7.24 9.52 5.29
CA ARG A 225 6.66 10.51 6.20
C ARG A 225 6.39 11.81 5.46
N VAL A 226 5.13 12.14 5.31
CA VAL A 226 4.68 13.31 4.56
C VAL A 226 4.19 14.39 5.53
N VAL A 227 4.71 15.61 5.37
CA VAL A 227 4.28 16.76 6.19
C VAL A 227 3.72 17.86 5.30
N LEU A 228 2.49 18.29 5.59
CA LEU A 228 1.93 19.49 4.98
C LEU A 228 2.40 20.72 5.76
N ASP A 229 3.38 21.44 5.23
CA ASP A 229 3.94 22.65 5.82
C ASP A 229 4.04 23.77 4.78
N SER A 230 2.94 24.49 4.62
CA SER A 230 2.74 25.46 3.53
C SER A 230 3.81 26.56 3.44
N LYS A 231 4.52 26.85 4.54
CA LYS A 231 5.53 27.92 4.62
C LYS A 231 6.91 27.41 5.01
N LEU A 232 7.12 26.10 5.13
CA LEU A 232 8.37 25.52 5.65
C LEU A 232 8.73 26.12 7.03
N SER A 233 7.73 26.16 7.91
CA SER A 233 7.76 26.82 9.21
C SER A 233 8.20 25.93 10.36
N LEU A 234 8.31 24.62 10.15
CA LEU A 234 8.74 23.68 11.18
C LEU A 234 10.21 23.87 11.55
N GLU A 235 10.51 23.66 12.83
CA GLU A 235 11.89 23.69 13.31
C GLU A 235 12.68 22.53 12.75
N ARG A 236 13.92 22.79 12.32
CA ARG A 236 14.84 21.77 11.79
C ARG A 236 15.22 20.69 12.81
N SER A 237 14.99 20.97 14.10
CA SER A 237 15.16 20.06 15.24
C SER A 237 13.92 19.22 15.55
N SER A 238 12.83 19.35 14.76
CA SER A 238 11.65 18.51 14.93
C SER A 238 12.02 17.04 14.77
N ALA A 239 11.49 16.17 15.63
CA ALA A 239 11.86 14.76 15.71
C ALA A 239 11.66 14.01 14.38
N ILE A 240 10.70 14.44 13.56
CA ILE A 240 10.45 13.90 12.23
C ILE A 240 11.61 14.10 11.24
N PHE A 241 12.47 15.12 11.44
CA PHE A 241 13.58 15.43 10.55
C PHE A 241 14.91 14.82 11.02
N CYS A 242 15.01 14.38 12.28
CA CYS A 242 16.27 13.92 12.88
C CYS A 242 16.84 12.64 12.25
N ASP A 243 15.98 11.78 11.70
CA ASP A 243 16.30 10.49 11.08
C ASP A 243 15.84 10.45 9.61
N ALA A 244 15.80 11.61 8.94
CA ALA A 244 15.34 11.73 7.56
C ALA A 244 16.21 10.97 6.55
N ASP A 245 17.46 10.66 6.91
CA ASP A 245 18.40 9.83 6.16
C ASP A 245 18.08 8.32 6.25
N GLN A 246 17.42 7.88 7.32
CA GLN A 246 17.04 6.49 7.55
C GLN A 246 15.61 6.19 7.12
N VAL A 247 14.68 7.09 7.46
CA VAL A 247 13.27 6.98 7.07
C VAL A 247 12.92 8.23 6.25
N PRO A 248 12.61 8.11 4.95
CA PRO A 248 12.41 9.26 4.10
C PRO A 248 11.32 10.22 4.61
N VAL A 249 11.57 11.53 4.43
CA VAL A 249 10.63 12.60 4.73
C VAL A 249 10.38 13.42 3.48
N LEU A 250 9.10 13.65 3.19
CA LEU A 250 8.63 14.55 2.15
C LEU A 250 7.83 15.68 2.78
N VAL A 251 8.29 16.93 2.61
CA VAL A 251 7.52 18.11 2.99
C VAL A 251 6.81 18.66 1.75
N ILE A 252 5.48 18.79 1.84
CA ILE A 252 4.67 19.45 0.82
C ILE A 252 4.46 20.90 1.26
N ALA A 253 4.98 21.84 0.47
CA ALA A 253 4.99 23.26 0.76
C ALA A 253 4.36 24.08 -0.36
N GLY A 254 3.97 25.31 -0.07
CA GLY A 254 3.42 26.21 -1.09
C GLY A 254 4.47 26.53 -2.14
N GLU A 255 4.06 26.81 -3.38
CA GLU A 255 4.96 27.30 -4.43
C GLU A 255 5.73 28.57 -4.02
N ASP A 256 5.10 29.40 -3.18
CA ASP A 256 5.61 30.64 -2.61
C ASP A 256 6.46 30.44 -1.33
N ALA A 257 6.62 29.21 -0.84
CA ALA A 257 7.35 28.99 0.42
C ALA A 257 8.85 29.39 0.30
N PRO A 258 9.49 29.91 1.36
CA PRO A 258 10.82 30.50 1.29
C PRO A 258 11.89 29.53 0.76
N LYS A 259 12.63 29.94 -0.28
CA LYS A 259 13.70 29.13 -0.89
C LYS A 259 14.82 28.76 0.09
N GLY A 260 15.17 29.68 1.01
CA GLY A 260 16.20 29.41 2.02
C GLY A 260 15.80 28.31 3.00
N ALA A 261 14.53 28.27 3.42
CA ALA A 261 14.01 27.20 4.28
C ALA A 261 14.00 25.85 3.56
N GLU A 262 13.65 25.82 2.27
CA GLU A 262 13.74 24.62 1.44
C GLU A 262 15.17 24.09 1.35
N GLN A 263 16.13 24.96 1.04
CA GLN A 263 17.54 24.57 0.94
C GLN A 263 18.07 24.00 2.27
N ALA A 264 17.68 24.59 3.40
CA ALA A 264 18.08 24.11 4.72
C ALA A 264 17.53 22.71 5.04
N LEU A 265 16.27 22.43 4.66
CA LEU A 265 15.68 21.09 4.83
C LEU A 265 16.31 20.06 3.88
N LYS A 266 16.53 20.43 2.61
CA LYS A 266 17.23 19.56 1.64
C LYS A 266 18.64 19.18 2.10
N ALA A 267 19.34 20.11 2.76
CA ALA A 267 20.66 19.83 3.35
C ALA A 267 20.61 18.80 4.50
N GLN A 268 19.44 18.54 5.09
CA GLN A 268 19.21 17.49 6.09
C GLN A 268 18.66 16.19 5.47
N GLY A 269 18.63 16.06 4.13
CA GLY A 269 18.09 14.88 3.44
C GLY A 269 16.56 14.86 3.29
N VAL A 270 15.87 15.96 3.63
CA VAL A 270 14.42 16.07 3.49
C VAL A 270 14.06 16.45 2.05
N GLU A 271 13.15 15.70 1.43
CA GLU A 271 12.59 16.07 0.13
C GLU A 271 11.53 17.16 0.31
N VAL A 272 11.48 18.13 -0.60
CA VAL A 272 10.45 19.17 -0.62
C VAL A 272 9.73 19.15 -1.96
N LEU A 273 8.40 19.00 -1.91
CA LEU A 273 7.52 19.18 -3.06
C LEU A 273 6.78 20.51 -2.96
N ARG A 274 6.73 21.23 -4.08
CA ARG A 274 5.91 22.43 -4.25
C ARG A 274 4.50 22.05 -4.68
N CYS A 275 3.52 22.64 -4.00
CA CYS A 275 2.10 22.45 -4.25
C CYS A 275 1.43 23.82 -4.31
N GLY A 276 0.49 23.96 -5.23
CA GLY A 276 -0.36 25.11 -5.38
C GLY A 276 -1.31 25.28 -4.20
N ARG A 277 -2.11 26.33 -4.28
CA ARG A 277 -3.04 26.73 -3.22
C ARG A 277 -4.49 26.72 -3.70
N THR A 278 -5.40 26.42 -2.80
CA THR A 278 -6.83 26.68 -2.96
C THR A 278 -7.12 28.19 -2.89
N GLN A 279 -8.33 28.60 -3.28
CA GLN A 279 -8.75 30.01 -3.28
C GLN A 279 -8.67 30.67 -1.89
N ASP A 280 -8.81 29.89 -0.82
CA ASP A 280 -8.67 30.35 0.57
C ASP A 280 -7.22 30.31 1.08
N GLY A 281 -6.24 30.12 0.18
CA GLY A 281 -4.81 30.21 0.47
C GLY A 281 -4.20 28.99 1.17
N ARG A 282 -4.95 27.90 1.37
CA ARG A 282 -4.41 26.62 1.89
C ARG A 282 -3.75 25.82 0.78
N LEU A 283 -2.95 24.80 1.12
CA LEU A 283 -2.40 23.88 0.11
C LEU A 283 -3.52 23.10 -0.55
N ASP A 284 -3.46 22.89 -1.86
CA ASP A 284 -4.43 22.08 -2.60
C ASP A 284 -4.28 20.58 -2.24
N PRO A 285 -5.25 19.98 -1.52
CA PRO A 285 -5.17 18.59 -1.12
C PRO A 285 -5.27 17.66 -2.33
N ALA A 286 -6.02 18.02 -3.37
CA ALA A 286 -6.17 17.20 -4.57
C ALA A 286 -4.85 17.15 -5.36
N GLN A 287 -4.14 18.29 -5.48
CA GLN A 287 -2.82 18.33 -6.09
C GLN A 287 -1.78 17.55 -5.27
N ALA A 288 -1.79 17.72 -3.94
CA ALA A 288 -0.91 16.97 -3.05
C ALA A 288 -1.12 15.44 -3.18
N LEU A 289 -2.37 14.99 -3.21
CA LEU A 289 -2.70 13.58 -3.37
C LEU A 289 -2.32 13.03 -4.75
N ARG A 290 -2.55 13.80 -5.83
CA ARG A 290 -2.08 13.42 -7.18
C ARG A 290 -0.56 13.27 -7.23
N ALA A 291 0.17 14.22 -6.66
CA ALA A 291 1.63 14.17 -6.63
C ALA A 291 2.19 12.98 -5.83
N LEU A 292 1.45 12.47 -4.83
CA LEU A 292 1.78 11.22 -4.15
C LEU A 292 1.47 10.00 -5.05
N GLY A 293 0.34 10.03 -5.76
CA GLY A 293 -0.03 9.00 -6.74
C GLY A 293 0.98 8.87 -7.89
N ASP A 294 1.51 9.99 -8.38
CA ASP A 294 2.54 10.05 -9.42
C ASP A 294 3.88 9.47 -8.95
N ARG A 295 4.20 9.62 -7.65
CA ARG A 295 5.31 8.90 -7.00
C ARG A 295 5.04 7.42 -6.79
N GLY A 296 3.85 6.94 -7.09
CA GLY A 296 3.46 5.56 -6.94
C GLY A 296 2.96 5.17 -5.55
N VAL A 297 2.73 6.14 -4.65
CA VAL A 297 2.07 5.88 -3.36
C VAL A 297 0.66 5.36 -3.64
N THR A 298 0.33 4.19 -3.12
CA THR A 298 -0.98 3.54 -3.31
C THR A 298 -1.88 3.70 -2.08
N ARG A 299 -1.30 3.64 -0.88
CA ARG A 299 -2.02 3.74 0.40
C ARG A 299 -1.41 4.85 1.26
N LEU A 300 -2.21 5.89 1.52
CA LEU A 300 -1.85 7.00 2.39
C LEU A 300 -2.63 6.89 3.70
N MET A 301 -1.91 6.79 4.82
CA MET A 301 -2.51 6.97 6.14
C MET A 301 -2.42 8.45 6.53
N VAL A 302 -3.49 9.01 7.10
CA VAL A 302 -3.49 10.39 7.60
C VAL A 302 -3.70 10.38 9.10
N GLU A 303 -2.71 10.90 9.82
CA GLU A 303 -2.74 11.17 11.25
C GLU A 303 -2.61 12.70 11.44
N GLY A 304 -3.72 13.40 11.22
CA GLY A 304 -3.76 14.86 11.20
C GLY A 304 -4.63 15.45 12.31
N GLY A 305 -4.32 16.67 12.73
CA GLY A 305 -5.23 17.49 13.53
C GLY A 305 -6.52 17.82 12.77
N ALA A 306 -7.50 18.38 13.49
CA ALA A 306 -8.87 18.61 12.99
C ALA A 306 -8.92 19.27 11.60
N ALA A 307 -8.09 20.28 11.34
CA ALA A 307 -8.10 20.99 10.06
C ALA A 307 -7.73 20.10 8.86
N LEU A 308 -6.75 19.21 9.01
CA LEU A 308 -6.37 18.27 7.94
C LEU A 308 -7.44 17.19 7.78
N ALA A 309 -7.95 16.65 8.88
CA ALA A 309 -9.04 15.68 8.84
C ALA A 309 -10.29 16.25 8.14
N SER A 310 -10.71 17.46 8.49
CA SER A 310 -11.83 18.16 7.86
C SER A 310 -11.62 18.49 6.38
N SER A 311 -10.37 18.67 5.93
CA SER A 311 -10.09 18.93 4.50
C SER A 311 -10.17 17.69 3.61
N LEU A 312 -10.27 16.49 4.21
CA LEU A 312 -10.29 15.20 3.53
C LEU A 312 -11.66 14.50 3.57
N LEU A 313 -12.61 15.04 4.34
CA LEU A 313 -14.00 14.59 4.43
C LEU A 313 -14.87 15.44 3.50
#